data_AF-A0A660A2M6-F1
#
_entry.id   AF-A0A660A2M6-F1
#
_cell.length_a   1.000
_cell.length_b   1.000
_cell.length_c   1.000
_cell.angle_alpha   90.00
_cell.angle_beta   90.00
_cell.angle_gamma   90.00
#
_symmetry.space_group_name_H-M   'P 1'
#
loop_
_entity.id
_entity.type
_entity.pdbx_description
1 polymer ?
#
loop_
_entity_poly.entity_id
_entity_poly.type
_entity_poly.pdbx_seq_one_letter_code
_entity_poly.pdbx_strand_id
1 'polypeptide(L)'
;MMSLECLRIYLKKSQFTELEHLLFRIIVLGGYPDDMYFPSRVRTIITSLVNNIRKNLDSEGYRSVEELEEAIEKAISEHDEITQKGGG
;
A
#
# COMPACT_ATOMS: atom_id res chain seq x y z
N MET A 1 14.58 -5.96 -3.34
CA MET A 1 13.38 -5.09 -3.42
C MET A 1 13.60 -3.85 -2.55
N MET A 2 12.84 -2.75 -2.67
CA MET A 2 12.96 -1.63 -1.70
C MET A 2 12.18 -2.01 -0.43
N SER A 3 12.68 -1.70 0.76
CA SER A 3 11.97 -1.96 2.02
C SER A 3 10.79 -0.99 2.20
N LEU A 4 9.80 -1.39 3.01
CA LEU A 4 8.68 -0.53 3.42
C LEU A 4 9.15 0.73 4.15
N GLU A 5 10.20 0.60 4.96
CA GLU A 5 10.82 1.75 5.64
C GLU A 5 11.34 2.79 4.63
N CYS A 6 12.02 2.34 3.57
CA CYS A 6 12.47 3.22 2.49
C CYS A 6 11.30 3.89 1.75
N LEU A 7 10.18 3.19 1.55
CA LEU A 7 8.96 3.76 0.98
C LEU A 7 8.37 4.85 1.87
N ARG A 8 8.23 4.59 3.18
CA ARG A 8 7.72 5.56 4.15
C ARG A 8 8.60 6.81 4.23
N ILE A 9 9.94 6.63 4.26
CA ILE A 9 10.89 7.76 4.21
C ILE A 9 10.74 8.56 2.92
N TYR A 10 10.59 7.89 1.78
CA TYR A 10 10.39 8.54 0.48
C TYR A 10 9.12 9.40 0.46
N LEU A 11 7.99 8.85 0.90
CA LEU A 11 6.70 9.56 0.94
C LEU A 11 6.78 10.79 1.84
N LYS A 12 7.35 10.65 3.05
CA LYS A 12 7.52 11.76 3.99
C LYS A 12 8.41 12.87 3.44
N LYS A 13 9.54 12.52 2.81
CA LYS A 13 10.46 13.51 2.20
C LYS A 13 9.84 14.27 1.04
N SER A 14 8.94 13.62 0.31
CA SER A 14 8.30 14.19 -0.87
C SER A 14 6.98 14.89 -0.54
N GLN A 15 6.70 15.15 0.75
CA GLN A 15 5.46 15.76 1.24
C GLN A 15 4.19 15.02 0.78
N PHE A 16 4.30 13.73 0.48
CA PHE A 16 3.15 12.90 0.15
C PHE A 16 2.42 12.43 1.41
N THR A 17 1.21 11.94 1.18
CA THR A 17 0.35 11.29 2.17
C THR A 17 1.05 10.09 2.85
N GLU A 18 0.70 9.80 4.11
CA GLU A 18 1.09 8.55 4.79
C GLU A 18 0.69 7.32 3.96
N LEU A 19 1.47 6.24 4.03
CA LEU A 19 1.32 5.08 3.15
C LEU A 19 -0.08 4.47 3.27
N GLU A 20 -0.58 4.36 4.49
CA GLU A 20 -1.88 3.83 4.86
C GLU A 20 -3.00 4.65 4.19
N HIS A 21 -2.95 5.97 4.34
CA HIS A 21 -3.93 6.88 3.74
C HIS A 21 -3.80 6.92 2.19
N LEU A 22 -2.59 6.77 1.64
CA LEU A 22 -2.41 6.60 0.19
C LEU A 22 -3.09 5.33 -0.32
N LEU A 23 -2.86 4.19 0.33
CA LEU A 23 -3.46 2.91 -0.03
C LEU A 23 -4.98 2.99 0.09
N PHE A 24 -5.50 3.59 1.16
CA PHE A 24 -6.91 3.85 1.34
C PHE A 24 -7.51 4.63 0.16
N ARG A 25 -6.91 5.76 -0.21
CA ARG A 25 -7.37 6.57 -1.35
C ARG A 25 -7.37 5.79 -2.66
N ILE A 26 -6.32 5.00 -2.93
CA ILE A 26 -6.23 4.21 -4.15
C ILE A 26 -7.33 3.14 -4.22
N ILE A 27 -7.63 2.49 -3.10
CA ILE A 27 -8.68 1.48 -3.03
C ILE A 27 -10.05 2.13 -3.24
N VAL A 28 -10.34 3.21 -2.51
CA VAL A 28 -11.63 3.91 -2.58
C VAL A 28 -11.89 4.55 -3.95
N LEU A 29 -10.87 5.15 -4.57
CA LEU A 29 -11.00 5.79 -5.88
C LEU A 29 -10.88 4.80 -7.05
N GLY A 30 -10.48 3.55 -6.78
CA GLY A 30 -10.26 2.53 -7.80
C GLY A 30 -8.96 2.71 -8.62
N GLY A 31 -8.17 3.74 -8.37
CA GLY A 31 -6.96 4.09 -9.12
C GLY A 31 -6.03 5.04 -8.36
N TYR A 32 -4.88 5.34 -8.96
CA TYR A 32 -3.96 6.34 -8.41
C TYR A 32 -4.59 7.74 -8.49
N PRO A 33 -4.44 8.59 -7.47
CA PRO A 33 -4.85 9.99 -7.56
C PRO A 33 -4.13 10.72 -8.71
N ASP A 34 -4.88 11.51 -9.49
CA ASP A 34 -4.38 12.20 -10.69
C ASP A 34 -3.24 13.19 -10.39
N ASP A 35 -3.17 13.69 -9.16
CA ASP A 35 -2.16 14.61 -8.66
C ASP A 35 -0.85 13.92 -8.25
N MET A 36 -0.76 12.58 -8.34
CA MET A 36 0.42 11.83 -7.90
C MET A 36 1.33 11.37 -9.04
N TYR A 37 2.58 11.84 -9.02
CA TYR A 37 3.64 11.31 -9.86
C TYR A 37 4.66 10.52 -9.06
N PHE A 38 4.58 9.18 -9.12
CA PHE A 38 5.51 8.28 -8.46
C PHE A 38 6.57 7.71 -9.43
N PRO A 39 7.84 7.58 -9.01
CA PRO A 39 8.83 6.79 -9.73
C PRO A 39 8.36 5.34 -9.92
N SER A 40 8.80 4.70 -11.01
CA SER A 40 8.35 3.33 -11.35
C SER A 40 8.51 2.33 -10.21
N ARG A 41 9.63 2.39 -9.47
CA ARG A 41 9.91 1.49 -8.35
C ARG A 41 8.92 1.66 -7.19
N VAL A 42 8.49 2.90 -6.93
CA VAL A 42 7.49 3.22 -5.89
C VAL A 42 6.12 2.71 -6.33
N ARG A 43 5.74 2.94 -7.60
CA ARG A 43 4.50 2.40 -8.18
C ARG A 43 4.43 0.89 -8.07
N THR A 44 5.51 0.17 -8.35
CA THR A 44 5.52 -1.30 -8.25
C THR A 44 5.13 -1.79 -6.86
N ILE A 45 5.67 -1.17 -5.81
CA ILE A 45 5.41 -1.58 -4.42
C ILE A 45 3.98 -1.22 -4.01
N ILE A 46 3.55 0.01 -4.31
CA ILE A 46 2.18 0.44 -4.02
C ILE A 46 1.18 -0.48 -4.73
N THR A 47 1.39 -0.77 -6.02
CA THR A 47 0.54 -1.70 -6.77
C THR A 47 0.55 -3.10 -6.16
N SER A 48 1.69 -3.59 -5.67
CA SER A 48 1.77 -4.88 -4.99
C SER A 48 0.94 -4.91 -3.71
N LEU A 49 1.03 -3.87 -2.89
CA LEU A 49 0.24 -3.71 -1.65
C LEU A 49 -1.26 -3.63 -1.98
N VAL A 50 -1.66 -2.80 -2.93
CA VAL A 50 -3.06 -2.67 -3.41
C VAL A 50 -3.62 -4.00 -3.88
N ASN A 51 -2.85 -4.77 -4.65
CA ASN A 51 -3.28 -6.08 -5.09
C ASN A 51 -3.42 -7.07 -3.93
N ASN A 52 -2.56 -7.00 -2.91
CA ASN A 52 -2.67 -7.86 -1.74
C ASN A 52 -3.92 -7.50 -0.90
N ILE A 53 -4.18 -6.20 -0.72
CA ILE A 53 -5.41 -5.72 -0.05
C ILE A 53 -6.63 -6.26 -0.78
N ARG A 54 -6.73 -6.04 -2.11
CA ARG A 54 -7.87 -6.49 -2.92
C ARG A 54 -8.06 -8.00 -2.94
N LYS A 55 -7.00 -8.80 -2.76
CA LYS A 55 -7.10 -10.27 -2.64
C LYS A 55 -7.70 -10.72 -1.30
N ASN A 56 -7.47 -9.94 -0.25
CA ASN A 56 -7.99 -10.21 1.08
C ASN A 56 -9.42 -9.69 1.29
N LEU A 57 -9.86 -8.75 0.44
CA LEU A 57 -11.23 -8.28 0.42
C LEU A 57 -12.10 -9.27 -0.38
N ASP A 58 -13.28 -9.61 0.16
CA ASP A 58 -14.26 -10.46 -0.51
C ASP A 58 -14.69 -9.88 -1.87
N SER A 59 -15.31 -10.70 -2.72
CA SER A 59 -15.86 -10.24 -4.02
C SER A 59 -16.91 -9.12 -3.88
N GLU A 60 -17.47 -8.95 -2.68
CA GLU A 60 -18.42 -7.89 -2.34
C GLU A 60 -17.74 -6.57 -1.92
N GLY A 61 -16.42 -6.54 -1.78
CA GLY A 61 -15.64 -5.38 -1.31
C GLY A 61 -15.49 -5.34 0.21
N TYR A 62 -15.26 -4.15 0.77
CA TYR A 62 -15.23 -3.89 2.21
C TYR A 62 -16.62 -3.46 2.69
N ARG A 63 -17.06 -3.99 3.84
CA ARG A 63 -18.36 -3.74 4.46
C ARG A 63 -18.34 -2.54 5.39
N SER A 64 -17.16 -2.14 5.87
CA SER A 64 -16.96 -0.94 6.68
C SER A 64 -15.57 -0.31 6.46
N VAL A 65 -15.37 0.89 7.00
CA VAL A 65 -14.06 1.59 6.93
C VAL A 65 -13.01 0.81 7.71
N GLU A 66 -13.39 0.26 8.87
CA GLU A 66 -12.53 -0.50 9.77
C GLU A 66 -11.99 -1.76 9.08
N GLU A 67 -12.83 -2.48 8.32
CA GLU A 67 -12.39 -3.66 7.55
C GLU A 67 -11.34 -3.30 6.50
N LEU A 68 -11.49 -2.15 5.84
CA LEU A 68 -10.50 -1.66 4.88
C LEU A 68 -9.19 -1.26 5.57
N GLU A 69 -9.27 -0.60 6.72
CA GLU A 69 -8.10 -0.24 7.53
C GLU A 69 -7.34 -1.51 7.98
N GLU A 70 -8.04 -2.51 8.51
CA GLU A 70 -7.45 -3.81 8.89
C GLU A 70 -6.78 -4.51 7.70
N ALA A 71 -7.42 -4.51 6.52
CA ALA A 71 -6.84 -5.10 5.32
C ALA A 71 -5.57 -4.37 4.85
N ILE A 72 -5.51 -3.04 4.99
CA ILE A 72 -4.33 -2.22 4.70
C ILE A 72 -3.20 -2.55 5.67
N GLU A 73 -3.47 -2.56 6.97
CA GLU A 73 -2.48 -2.88 8.01
C GLU A 73 -1.89 -4.28 7.80
N LYS A 74 -2.76 -5.27 7.55
CA LYS A 74 -2.35 -6.65 7.26
C LYS A 74 -1.43 -6.72 6.03
N ALA A 75 -1.82 -6.07 4.93
CA ALA A 75 -1.03 -6.08 3.71
C ALA A 75 0.35 -5.44 3.87
N ILE A 76 0.46 -4.38 4.68
CA ILE A 76 1.73 -3.75 5.04
C ILE A 76 2.59 -4.71 5.87
N SER A 77 2.00 -5.34 6.91
CA SER A 77 2.72 -6.28 7.78
C SER A 77 3.28 -7.48 6.99
N GLU A 78 2.45 -8.10 6.14
CA GLU A 78 2.86 -9.25 5.31
C GLU A 78 4.00 -8.90 4.33
N HIS A 79 3.94 -7.71 3.72
CA HIS A 79 4.99 -7.26 2.81
C HIS A 79 6.32 -7.05 3.56
N ASP A 80 6.29 -6.60 4.81
CA ASP A 80 7.51 -6.42 5.60
C ASP A 80 8.16 -7.78 5.92
N GLU A 81 7.37 -8.77 6.33
CA GLU A 81 7.85 -10.14 6.58
C GLU A 81 8.50 -10.77 5.35
N ILE A 82 7.90 -10.61 4.16
CA ILE A 82 8.44 -11.14 2.90
C ILE A 82 9.80 -10.49 2.59
N THR A 83 9.92 -9.20 2.84
CA THR A 83 11.16 -8.45 2.55
C THR A 83 12.29 -8.83 3.51
N GLN A 84 11.98 -9.20 4.75
CA GLN A 84 12.96 -9.67 5.75
C GLN A 84 13.39 -11.13 5.51
N LYS A 85 12.48 -12.01 5.07
CA LYS A 85 12.77 -13.44 4.80
C LYS A 85 13.61 -13.69 3.54
N GLY A 86 13.65 -12.74 2.59
CA GLY A 86 14.39 -12.87 1.33
C GLY A 86 15.84 -12.35 1.35
N GLY A 87 16.38 -12.00 2.51
CA GLY A 87 17.69 -11.37 2.66
C GLY A 87 18.70 -12.12 3.55
N GLY A 88 18.56 -13.44 3.68
CA GLY A 88 19.47 -14.32 4.41
C GLY A 88 20.31 -15.19 3.50
#